data_AF-A0A842VEI0-F1
#
_entry.id   AF-A0A842VEI0-F1
#
_cell.length_a   1.000
_cell.length_b   1.000
_cell.length_c   1.000
_cell.angle_alpha   90.00
_cell.angle_beta   90.00
_cell.angle_gamma   90.00
#
_symmetry.space_group_name_H-M   'P 1'
#
loop_
_entity.id
_entity.type
_entity.pdbx_description
1 polymer ?
#
loop_
_entity_poly.entity_id
_entity_poly.type
_entity_poly.pdbx_seq_one_letter_code
_entity_poly.pdbx_strand_id
1 'polypeptide(L)'
;MSPDSSITLENVFSVIKENAKGNIGIICLNAIIELSLKEELEEFLKYQGIQIPSDSNLTNLEIFKYICRHFHNNYLADDKNQALYSDSLNYIGDTILRDKNLYNNLVMNDFLSKKEVINVFSDFCADLGISVYSTSQIEDYSLDLYLTKKTPFLKTEAVFVRMGKELDEAEYAETLRLMEKSSEIAYWTVLVITPLGAAKVGLHKLIGDLDKLGVWLYIIDPILQRVLGVFKGSKSKTYDSDIRDNFIQKLPREPIRAPSQIIKFSKYNLEDSESYKTKDFRKYEILTQDKHKKLIEFLNETPEYRNIFNSIIIMHQSTGTPMVSYSKSLNKNNEILISGFLTAMDDFVQRIGGARSMKEINYKNFFVQAAYGEKIKLALFLSEPADEILKERLSYFVNYFEKNYESDINKFRTTGDTALFEDKEIVPIIKHVLKI
;
A
#
# COMPACT_ATOMS: atom_id res chain seq x y z
N MET A 1 19.70 -47.18 -5.29
CA MET A 1 20.37 -46.13 -6.07
C MET A 1 20.72 -45.00 -5.10
N SER A 2 21.97 -44.55 -5.10
CA SER A 2 22.58 -43.73 -4.05
C SER A 2 21.91 -42.35 -3.86
N PRO A 3 21.72 -41.88 -2.62
CA PRO A 3 21.27 -40.52 -2.34
C PRO A 3 22.52 -39.61 -2.30
N ASP A 4 22.98 -39.16 -3.46
CA ASP A 4 24.12 -38.24 -3.50
C ASP A 4 24.00 -37.24 -4.65
N SER A 5 23.32 -36.14 -4.35
CA SER A 5 23.82 -34.80 -4.69
C SER A 5 23.23 -33.85 -3.66
N SER A 6 24.07 -33.29 -2.80
CA SER A 6 23.66 -32.24 -1.86
C SER A 6 23.16 -31.05 -2.69
N ILE A 7 21.85 -30.89 -2.84
CA ILE A 7 21.29 -29.75 -3.57
C ILE A 7 21.71 -28.51 -2.79
N THR A 8 22.60 -27.71 -3.37
CA THR A 8 23.12 -26.51 -2.73
C THR A 8 21.98 -25.49 -2.58
N LEU A 9 22.15 -24.56 -1.64
CA LEU A 9 21.19 -23.48 -1.39
C LEU A 9 20.84 -22.72 -2.69
N GLU A 10 21.86 -22.45 -3.51
CA GLU A 10 21.71 -21.78 -4.81
C GLU A 10 20.98 -22.63 -5.84
N ASN A 11 21.19 -23.95 -5.84
CA ASN A 11 20.51 -24.85 -6.76
C ASN A 11 19.01 -24.88 -6.49
N VAL A 12 18.57 -25.00 -5.23
CA VAL A 12 17.13 -24.98 -4.90
C VAL A 12 16.50 -23.64 -5.25
N PHE A 13 17.16 -22.54 -4.88
CA PHE A 13 16.66 -21.20 -5.18
C PHE A 13 16.54 -20.97 -6.70
N SER A 14 17.52 -21.45 -7.48
CA SER A 14 17.50 -21.39 -8.94
C SER A 14 16.38 -22.25 -9.54
N VAL A 15 16.12 -23.44 -9.00
CA VAL A 15 15.02 -24.31 -9.46
C VAL A 15 13.66 -23.65 -9.25
N ILE A 16 13.40 -23.10 -8.05
CA ILE A 16 12.14 -22.41 -7.76
C ILE A 16 11.95 -21.24 -8.73
N LYS A 17 13.03 -20.49 -8.98
CA LYS A 17 13.02 -19.34 -9.88
C LYS A 17 12.81 -19.73 -11.34
N GLU A 18 13.49 -20.76 -11.85
CA GLU A 18 13.30 -21.22 -13.23
C GLU A 18 11.88 -21.78 -13.44
N ASN A 19 11.30 -22.45 -12.45
CA ASN A 19 9.90 -22.87 -12.46
C ASN A 19 8.91 -21.69 -12.43
N ALA A 20 9.37 -20.49 -12.08
CA ALA A 20 8.59 -19.26 -12.09
C ALA A 20 8.90 -18.34 -13.28
N LYS A 21 9.82 -18.74 -14.15
CA LYS A 21 10.29 -17.91 -15.25
C LYS A 21 9.19 -17.68 -16.29
N GLY A 22 9.01 -16.41 -16.66
CA GLY A 22 7.97 -15.99 -17.59
C GLY A 22 6.61 -15.70 -16.94
N ASN A 23 6.49 -15.87 -15.61
CA ASN A 23 5.31 -15.44 -14.87
C ASN A 23 5.61 -14.22 -13.99
N ILE A 24 4.65 -13.31 -13.91
CA ILE A 24 4.70 -12.13 -13.05
C ILE A 24 3.93 -12.41 -11.76
N GLY A 25 4.58 -12.20 -10.61
CA GLY A 25 3.92 -12.31 -9.32
C GLY A 25 3.34 -10.97 -8.90
N ILE A 26 2.11 -10.98 -8.37
CA ILE A 26 1.51 -9.76 -7.80
C ILE A 26 2.11 -9.40 -6.43
N ILE A 27 2.71 -10.36 -5.73
CA ILE A 27 3.40 -10.16 -4.45
C ILE A 27 4.85 -10.62 -4.60
N CYS A 28 5.78 -9.70 -4.38
CA CYS A 28 7.21 -9.97 -4.44
C CYS A 28 7.71 -10.48 -3.07
N LEU A 29 8.09 -11.76 -2.99
CA LEU A 29 8.58 -12.32 -1.72
C LEU A 29 9.93 -11.72 -1.31
N ASN A 30 10.80 -11.40 -2.26
CA ASN A 30 12.05 -10.68 -1.97
C ASN A 30 11.77 -9.35 -1.28
N ALA A 31 10.76 -8.59 -1.73
CA ALA A 31 10.39 -7.33 -1.11
C ALA A 31 9.94 -7.52 0.33
N ILE A 32 9.08 -8.50 0.61
CA ILE A 32 8.63 -8.78 1.98
C ILE A 32 9.80 -9.08 2.91
N ILE A 33 10.74 -9.92 2.49
CA ILE A 33 11.91 -10.24 3.32
C ILE A 33 12.84 -9.04 3.48
N GLU A 34 13.15 -8.31 2.41
CA GLU A 34 14.05 -7.15 2.51
C GLU A 34 13.50 -6.03 3.38
N LEU A 35 12.17 -5.87 3.41
CA LEU A 35 11.47 -4.90 4.26
C LEU A 35 11.30 -5.38 5.71
N SER A 36 11.62 -6.63 6.02
CA SER A 36 11.47 -7.19 7.37
C SER A 36 12.65 -6.84 8.26
N LEU A 37 12.38 -6.62 9.54
CA LEU A 37 13.42 -6.48 10.55
C LEU A 37 14.15 -7.81 10.74
N LYS A 38 15.42 -7.73 11.14
CA LYS A 38 16.22 -8.94 11.33
C LYS A 38 15.65 -9.82 12.45
N GLU A 39 15.17 -9.18 13.51
CA GLU A 39 14.51 -9.82 14.65
C GLU A 39 13.24 -10.58 14.22
N GLU A 40 12.42 -9.99 13.34
CA GLU A 40 11.22 -10.64 12.79
C GLU A 40 11.57 -11.90 11.99
N LEU A 41 12.63 -11.82 11.18
CA LEU A 41 13.12 -12.96 10.41
C LEU A 41 13.69 -14.06 11.31
N GLU A 42 14.44 -13.69 12.35
CA GLU A 42 14.97 -14.64 13.33
C GLU A 42 13.88 -15.36 14.12
N GLU A 43 12.83 -14.64 14.53
CA GLU A 43 11.64 -15.22 15.16
C GLU A 43 10.94 -16.21 14.22
N PHE A 44 10.74 -15.82 12.96
CA PHE A 44 10.14 -16.69 11.94
C PHE A 44 10.95 -17.97 11.72
N LEU A 45 12.28 -17.86 11.55
CA LEU A 45 13.18 -19.00 11.39
C LEU A 45 13.08 -19.97 12.58
N LYS A 46 13.10 -19.41 13.80
CA LYS A 46 13.00 -20.20 15.04
C LYS A 46 11.66 -20.92 15.14
N TYR A 47 10.56 -20.23 14.86
CA TYR A 47 9.22 -20.80 14.89
C TYR A 47 9.05 -21.95 13.88
N GLN A 48 9.63 -21.79 12.68
CA GLN A 48 9.58 -22.79 11.61
C GLN A 48 10.64 -23.90 11.76
N GLY A 49 11.53 -23.81 12.76
CA GLY A 49 12.61 -24.78 12.95
C GLY A 49 13.67 -24.76 11.83
N ILE A 50 13.85 -23.61 11.17
CA ILE A 50 14.81 -23.46 10.07
C ILE A 50 16.20 -23.19 10.65
N GLN A 51 17.13 -24.11 10.40
CA GLN A 51 18.52 -23.96 10.84
C GLN A 51 19.33 -23.13 9.84
N ILE A 52 19.94 -22.06 10.35
CA ILE A 52 20.93 -21.24 9.64
C ILE A 52 22.30 -21.35 10.34
N PRO A 53 23.42 -21.10 9.64
CA PRO A 53 24.75 -21.14 10.25
C PRO A 53 24.90 -20.07 11.35
N SER A 54 25.35 -20.47 12.53
CA SER A 54 25.35 -19.64 13.75
C SER A 54 26.31 -18.45 13.73
N ASP A 55 27.34 -18.48 12.86
CA ASP A 55 28.43 -17.48 12.83
C ASP A 55 28.41 -16.57 11.60
N SER A 56 27.35 -16.62 10.78
CA SER A 56 27.27 -15.82 9.56
C SER A 56 26.44 -14.55 9.77
N ASN A 57 27.03 -13.38 9.51
CA ASN A 57 26.29 -12.13 9.34
C ASN A 57 25.55 -12.15 7.99
N LEU A 58 24.49 -12.96 7.93
CA LEU A 58 23.70 -13.16 6.72
C LEU A 58 22.89 -11.91 6.38
N THR A 59 22.81 -11.64 5.09
CA THR A 59 21.88 -10.70 4.48
C THR A 59 20.46 -11.26 4.48
N ASN A 60 19.46 -10.39 4.35
CA ASN A 60 18.05 -10.79 4.23
C ASN A 60 17.83 -11.72 3.03
N LEU A 61 18.48 -11.45 1.89
CA LEU A 61 18.45 -12.36 0.74
C LEU A 61 18.99 -13.76 1.06
N GLU A 62 20.10 -13.88 1.78
CA GLU A 62 20.65 -15.18 2.15
C GLU A 62 19.70 -15.94 3.09
N ILE A 63 19.13 -15.25 4.08
CA ILE A 63 18.08 -15.79 4.95
C ILE A 63 16.90 -16.29 4.11
N PHE A 64 16.47 -15.51 3.12
CA PHE A 64 15.36 -15.90 2.23
C PHE A 64 15.68 -17.18 1.45
N LYS A 65 16.91 -17.37 0.98
CA LYS A 65 17.29 -18.63 0.31
C LYS A 65 17.15 -19.83 1.24
N TYR A 66 17.48 -19.69 2.53
CA TYR A 66 17.28 -20.77 3.51
C TYR A 66 15.80 -21.08 3.73
N ILE A 67 14.96 -20.06 3.80
CA ILE A 67 13.50 -20.17 3.87
C ILE A 67 12.97 -20.93 2.64
N CYS A 68 13.36 -20.50 1.44
CA CYS A 68 12.97 -21.15 0.18
C CYS A 68 13.38 -22.62 0.15
N ARG A 69 14.62 -22.94 0.53
CA ARG A 69 15.11 -24.32 0.55
C ARG A 69 14.29 -25.20 1.49
N HIS A 70 14.05 -24.72 2.70
CA HIS A 70 13.32 -25.48 3.72
C HIS A 70 11.90 -25.83 3.23
N PHE A 71 11.14 -24.82 2.79
CA PHE A 71 9.75 -25.05 2.37
C PHE A 71 9.63 -25.75 1.02
N HIS A 72 10.59 -25.59 0.11
CA HIS A 72 10.64 -26.40 -1.11
C HIS A 72 10.83 -27.88 -0.80
N ASN A 73 11.72 -28.22 0.13
CA ASN A 73 11.90 -29.61 0.56
C ASN A 73 10.65 -30.15 1.25
N ASN A 74 10.00 -29.36 2.11
CA ASN A 74 8.74 -29.76 2.76
C ASN A 74 7.59 -29.96 1.76
N TYR A 75 7.54 -29.17 0.69
CA TYR A 75 6.59 -29.35 -0.41
C TYR A 75 6.84 -30.66 -1.15
N LEU A 76 8.10 -30.97 -1.48
CA LEU A 76 8.45 -32.21 -2.19
C LEU A 76 8.27 -33.46 -1.33
N ALA A 77 8.39 -33.35 -0.01
CA ALA A 77 8.32 -34.49 0.91
C ALA A 77 6.90 -34.89 1.34
N ASP A 78 5.88 -34.03 1.14
CA ASP A 78 4.50 -34.27 1.59
C ASP A 78 3.49 -34.15 0.45
N ASP A 79 2.90 -35.26 0.05
CA ASP A 79 1.87 -35.35 -1.00
C ASP A 79 0.65 -34.46 -0.70
N LYS A 80 0.33 -34.18 0.57
CA LYS A 80 -0.76 -33.26 0.92
C LYS A 80 -0.44 -31.83 0.51
N ASN A 81 0.82 -31.40 0.65
CA ASN A 81 1.24 -30.08 0.19
C ASN A 81 1.16 -29.98 -1.33
N GLN A 82 1.56 -31.04 -2.05
CA GLN A 82 1.46 -31.10 -3.52
C GLN A 82 0.00 -31.13 -4.01
N ALA A 83 -0.93 -31.67 -3.21
CA ALA A 83 -2.35 -31.64 -3.53
C ALA A 83 -3.00 -30.27 -3.28
N LEU A 84 -2.51 -29.51 -2.29
CA LEU A 84 -3.08 -28.21 -1.91
C LEU A 84 -2.53 -27.02 -2.71
N TYR A 85 -1.28 -27.11 -3.15
CA TYR A 85 -0.59 -26.00 -3.84
C TYR A 85 -0.17 -26.44 -5.23
N SER A 86 -0.34 -25.55 -6.22
CA SER A 86 0.05 -25.82 -7.61
C SER A 86 1.56 -26.00 -7.80
N ASP A 87 2.35 -25.41 -6.92
CA ASP A 87 3.81 -25.44 -6.97
C ASP A 87 4.42 -25.01 -5.61
N SER A 88 5.72 -25.25 -5.47
CA SER A 88 6.46 -24.90 -4.25
C SER A 88 6.49 -23.39 -3.95
N LEU A 89 6.39 -22.52 -4.96
CA LEU A 89 6.44 -21.06 -4.75
C LEU A 89 5.15 -20.57 -4.09
N ASN A 90 4.00 -21.09 -4.51
CA ASN A 90 2.71 -20.84 -3.85
C ASN A 90 2.72 -21.33 -2.40
N TYR A 91 3.28 -22.52 -2.14
CA TYR A 91 3.43 -23.02 -0.78
C TYR A 91 4.32 -22.13 0.10
N ILE A 92 5.49 -21.72 -0.42
CA ILE A 92 6.42 -20.81 0.26
C ILE A 92 5.73 -19.47 0.58
N GLY A 93 5.10 -18.85 -0.43
CA GLY A 93 4.48 -17.55 -0.28
C GLY A 93 3.31 -17.56 0.70
N ASP A 94 2.42 -18.55 0.63
CA ASP A 94 1.32 -18.68 1.58
C ASP A 94 1.82 -18.97 3.00
N THR A 95 2.94 -19.69 3.15
CA THR A 95 3.53 -19.94 4.47
C THR A 95 4.15 -18.67 5.06
N ILE A 96 4.85 -17.88 4.25
CA ILE A 96 5.41 -16.59 4.66
C ILE A 96 4.28 -15.63 5.08
N LEU A 97 3.22 -15.50 4.27
CA LEU A 97 2.12 -14.57 4.57
C LEU A 97 1.15 -15.04 5.66
N ARG A 98 1.29 -16.28 6.17
CA ARG A 98 0.59 -16.71 7.38
C ARG A 98 1.25 -16.19 8.65
N ASP A 99 2.54 -15.84 8.58
CA ASP A 99 3.23 -15.19 9.68
C ASP A 99 2.72 -13.76 9.83
N LYS A 100 2.36 -13.37 11.06
CA LYS A 100 1.75 -12.08 11.34
C LYS A 100 2.70 -10.91 11.07
N ASN A 101 3.98 -11.06 11.42
CA ASN A 101 4.97 -9.98 11.25
C ASN A 101 5.29 -9.79 9.78
N LEU A 102 5.52 -10.88 9.05
CA LEU A 102 5.79 -10.82 7.61
C LEU A 102 4.56 -10.35 6.80
N TYR A 103 3.34 -10.74 7.22
CA TYR A 103 2.12 -10.20 6.64
C TYR A 103 1.96 -8.70 6.90
N ASN A 104 2.30 -8.23 8.10
CA ASN A 104 2.29 -6.80 8.40
C ASN A 104 3.25 -6.02 7.50
N ASN A 105 4.38 -6.60 7.09
CA ASN A 105 5.27 -5.97 6.12
C ASN A 105 4.61 -5.78 4.75
N LEU A 106 3.75 -6.70 4.29
CA LEU A 106 2.90 -6.47 3.11
C LEU A 106 1.90 -5.32 3.35
N VAL A 107 1.29 -5.26 4.53
CA VAL A 107 0.28 -4.23 4.87
C VAL A 107 0.89 -2.83 4.94
N MET A 108 2.03 -2.69 5.61
CA MET A 108 2.69 -1.41 5.86
C MET A 108 3.41 -0.84 4.63
N ASN A 109 3.71 -1.70 3.66
CA ASN A 109 4.37 -1.32 2.41
C ASN A 109 3.41 -1.31 1.21
N ASP A 110 2.12 -1.56 1.44
CA ASP A 110 1.07 -1.25 0.48
C ASP A 110 0.75 0.25 0.48
N PHE A 111 -0.09 0.70 -0.44
CA PHE A 111 -0.56 2.08 -0.44
C PHE A 111 -1.35 2.42 0.83
N LEU A 112 -0.87 3.43 1.56
CA LEU A 112 -1.54 3.98 2.73
C LEU A 112 -2.48 5.16 2.37
N SER A 113 -2.27 5.75 1.20
CA SER A 113 -3.05 6.85 0.63
C SER A 113 -3.70 6.42 -0.69
N LYS A 114 -5.02 6.61 -0.79
CA LYS A 114 -5.78 6.37 -2.02
C LYS A 114 -5.38 7.37 -3.10
N LYS A 115 -5.11 8.61 -2.68
CA LYS A 115 -4.64 9.67 -3.57
C LYS A 115 -3.34 9.28 -4.28
N GLU A 116 -2.43 8.58 -3.61
CA GLU A 116 -1.18 8.09 -4.22
C GLU A 116 -1.47 7.11 -5.37
N VAL A 117 -2.39 6.15 -5.17
CA VAL A 117 -2.84 5.21 -6.22
C VAL A 117 -3.50 5.94 -7.38
N ILE A 118 -4.40 6.89 -7.07
CA ILE A 118 -5.08 7.72 -8.08
C ILE A 118 -4.07 8.51 -8.90
N ASN A 119 -3.08 9.14 -8.27
CA ASN A 119 -2.07 9.91 -8.98
C ASN A 119 -1.24 9.04 -9.92
N VAL A 120 -0.76 7.88 -9.44
CA VAL A 120 0.01 6.93 -10.26
C VAL A 120 -0.82 6.44 -11.44
N PHE A 121 -2.06 6.03 -11.22
CA PHE A 121 -2.93 5.57 -12.30
C PHE A 121 -3.27 6.70 -13.29
N SER A 122 -3.47 7.91 -12.78
CA SER A 122 -3.79 9.07 -13.62
C SER A 122 -2.62 9.49 -14.51
N ASP A 123 -1.40 9.44 -13.98
CA ASP A 123 -0.16 9.66 -14.74
C ASP A 123 -0.03 8.64 -15.87
N PHE A 124 -0.22 7.37 -15.52
CA PHE A 124 -0.24 6.28 -16.48
C PHE A 124 -1.29 6.48 -17.59
N CYS A 125 -2.53 6.83 -17.24
CA CYS A 125 -3.58 7.10 -18.22
C CYS A 125 -3.23 8.30 -19.11
N ALA A 126 -2.67 9.37 -18.54
CA ALA A 126 -2.26 10.54 -19.30
C ALA A 126 -1.18 10.18 -20.32
N ASP A 127 -0.18 9.36 -19.94
CA ASP A 127 0.87 8.85 -20.83
C ASP A 127 0.27 8.08 -22.03
N LEU A 128 -0.90 7.44 -21.86
CA LEU A 128 -1.66 6.77 -22.93
C LEU A 128 -2.59 7.69 -23.75
N GLY A 129 -2.52 9.00 -23.52
CA GLY A 129 -3.36 9.99 -24.19
C GLY A 129 -4.80 10.03 -23.67
N ILE A 130 -5.04 9.62 -22.41
CA ILE A 130 -6.37 9.58 -21.78
C ILE A 130 -6.49 10.73 -20.79
N SER A 131 -7.62 11.45 -20.81
CA SER A 131 -7.92 12.48 -19.81
C SER A 131 -8.66 11.87 -18.62
N VAL A 132 -8.25 12.24 -17.41
CA VAL A 132 -8.71 11.64 -16.15
C VAL A 132 -9.44 12.68 -15.31
N TYR A 133 -10.70 12.40 -14.97
CA TYR A 133 -11.53 13.28 -14.15
C TYR A 133 -11.77 12.63 -12.79
N SER A 134 -11.70 13.42 -11.72
CA SER A 134 -12.18 12.97 -10.40
C SER A 134 -13.70 13.07 -10.35
N THR A 135 -14.33 12.05 -9.78
CA THR A 135 -15.77 12.00 -9.52
C THR A 135 -16.12 12.22 -8.05
N SER A 136 -15.16 12.70 -7.24
CA SER A 136 -15.34 12.91 -5.78
C SER A 136 -16.52 13.81 -5.39
N GLN A 137 -17.01 14.65 -6.30
CA GLN A 137 -18.16 15.54 -6.09
C GLN A 137 -19.47 15.01 -6.71
N ILE A 138 -19.46 13.79 -7.25
CA ILE A 138 -20.58 13.18 -7.96
C ILE A 138 -20.95 11.89 -7.24
N GLU A 139 -22.10 11.88 -6.56
CA GLU A 139 -22.57 10.71 -5.81
C GLU A 139 -23.08 9.58 -6.72
N ASP A 140 -23.51 9.90 -7.95
CA ASP A 140 -24.00 8.91 -8.89
C ASP A 140 -22.94 7.84 -9.18
N TYR A 141 -23.34 6.57 -9.09
CA TYR A 141 -22.50 5.39 -9.36
C TYR A 141 -21.30 5.19 -8.44
N SER A 142 -21.02 6.13 -7.53
CA SER A 142 -19.92 6.06 -6.55
C SER A 142 -18.57 5.69 -7.18
N LEU A 143 -18.26 6.27 -8.33
CA LEU A 143 -16.98 6.10 -9.02
C LEU A 143 -15.87 6.88 -8.33
N ASP A 144 -14.62 6.49 -8.55
CA ASP A 144 -13.45 7.25 -8.12
C ASP A 144 -12.93 8.18 -9.23
N LEU A 145 -12.87 7.65 -10.46
CA LEU A 145 -12.42 8.37 -11.64
C LEU A 145 -13.31 8.08 -12.85
N TYR A 146 -13.33 9.03 -13.77
CA TYR A 146 -13.95 8.88 -15.07
C TYR A 146 -12.96 9.26 -16.18
N LEU A 147 -12.73 8.35 -17.12
CA LEU A 147 -11.74 8.53 -18.17
C LEU A 147 -12.40 8.90 -19.49
N THR A 148 -11.74 9.75 -20.27
CA THR A 148 -12.20 10.08 -21.63
C THR A 148 -11.05 10.07 -22.63
N LYS A 149 -11.29 9.51 -23.82
CA LYS A 149 -10.38 9.54 -24.97
C LYS A 149 -11.16 9.87 -26.24
N LYS A 150 -10.79 10.96 -26.93
CA LYS A 150 -11.60 11.53 -28.02
C LYS A 150 -11.38 10.90 -29.41
N THR A 151 -10.35 10.08 -29.60
CA THR A 151 -9.92 9.68 -30.97
C THR A 151 -10.12 8.17 -31.23
N PRO A 152 -10.79 7.75 -32.34
CA PRO A 152 -11.57 8.54 -33.30
C PRO A 152 -13.00 8.88 -32.85
N PHE A 153 -13.48 8.23 -31.79
CA PHE A 153 -14.76 8.51 -31.14
C PHE A 153 -14.53 8.66 -29.64
N LEU A 154 -15.44 9.35 -28.95
CA LEU A 154 -15.40 9.48 -27.50
C LEU A 154 -15.57 8.10 -26.86
N LYS A 155 -14.46 7.59 -26.31
CA LYS A 155 -14.41 6.41 -25.46
C LYS A 155 -14.37 6.85 -24.01
N THR A 156 -15.08 6.12 -23.16
CA THR A 156 -15.23 6.45 -21.74
C THR A 156 -15.01 5.23 -20.86
N GLU A 157 -14.42 5.45 -19.70
CA GLU A 157 -14.14 4.38 -18.75
C GLU A 157 -14.56 4.81 -17.34
N ALA A 158 -15.30 3.95 -16.65
CA ALA A 158 -15.66 4.12 -15.25
C ALA A 158 -14.63 3.37 -14.38
N VAL A 159 -13.98 4.07 -13.45
CA VAL A 159 -12.86 3.52 -12.69
C VAL A 159 -13.17 3.48 -11.21
N PHE A 160 -12.93 2.30 -10.64
CA PHE A 160 -12.95 2.04 -9.21
C PHE A 160 -11.53 1.82 -8.72
N VAL A 161 -11.12 2.58 -7.71
CA VAL A 161 -9.83 2.44 -7.04
C VAL A 161 -10.08 1.88 -5.65
N ARG A 162 -9.48 0.73 -5.34
CA ARG A 162 -9.64 0.05 -4.05
C ARG A 162 -8.30 -0.32 -3.46
N MET A 163 -7.99 0.19 -2.28
CA MET A 163 -6.78 -0.20 -1.56
C MET A 163 -6.99 -1.51 -0.81
N GLY A 164 -5.90 -2.24 -0.54
CA GLY A 164 -5.96 -3.46 0.26
C GLY A 164 -6.58 -3.27 1.65
N LYS A 165 -6.44 -2.10 2.28
CA LYS A 165 -7.07 -1.82 3.57
C LYS A 165 -8.60 -1.65 3.51
N GLU A 166 -9.14 -1.29 2.34
CA GLU A 166 -10.58 -1.04 2.12
C GLU A 166 -11.31 -2.32 1.70
N LEU A 167 -10.59 -3.33 1.24
CA LEU A 167 -11.18 -4.55 0.70
C LEU A 167 -11.31 -5.63 1.76
N ASP A 168 -12.52 -5.76 2.29
CA ASP A 168 -13.03 -6.98 2.90
C ASP A 168 -14.08 -7.65 1.99
N GLU A 169 -14.71 -8.71 2.46
CA GLU A 169 -15.71 -9.46 1.68
C GLU A 169 -16.94 -8.61 1.33
N ALA A 170 -17.41 -7.76 2.25
CA ALA A 170 -18.59 -6.93 2.04
C ALA A 170 -18.30 -5.79 1.07
N GLU A 171 -17.18 -5.08 1.27
CA GLU A 171 -16.74 -3.99 0.41
C GLU A 171 -16.40 -4.49 -1.01
N TYR A 172 -15.84 -5.69 -1.14
CA TYR A 172 -15.61 -6.30 -2.45
C TYR A 172 -16.93 -6.61 -3.17
N ALA A 173 -17.90 -7.20 -2.47
CA ALA A 173 -19.21 -7.51 -3.04
C ALA A 173 -19.95 -6.23 -3.49
N GLU A 174 -19.91 -5.17 -2.68
CA GLU A 174 -20.49 -3.87 -3.04
C GLU A 174 -19.76 -3.25 -4.23
N THR A 175 -18.44 -3.36 -4.30
CA THR A 175 -17.65 -2.90 -5.45
C THR A 175 -18.07 -3.61 -6.74
N LEU A 176 -18.28 -4.93 -6.71
CA LEU A 176 -18.80 -5.69 -7.87
C LEU A 176 -20.16 -5.15 -8.34
N ARG A 177 -21.07 -4.88 -7.40
CA ARG A 177 -22.41 -4.32 -7.68
C ARG A 177 -22.34 -2.94 -8.31
N LEU A 178 -21.47 -2.06 -7.81
CA LEU A 178 -21.27 -0.72 -8.36
C LEU A 178 -20.65 -0.78 -9.76
N MET A 179 -19.72 -1.71 -10.00
CA MET A 179 -19.13 -1.94 -11.32
C MET A 179 -20.18 -2.35 -12.35
N GLU A 180 -21.07 -3.28 -12.00
CA GLU A 180 -22.18 -3.69 -12.86
C GLU A 180 -23.09 -2.49 -13.17
N LYS A 181 -23.47 -1.69 -12.17
CA LYS A 181 -24.31 -0.50 -12.37
C LYS A 181 -23.62 0.53 -13.29
N SER A 182 -22.33 0.78 -13.10
CA SER A 182 -21.57 1.79 -13.87
C SER A 182 -21.44 1.50 -15.36
N SER A 183 -21.73 0.27 -15.78
CA SER A 183 -21.65 -0.16 -17.18
C SER A 183 -22.61 0.62 -18.11
N GLU A 184 -23.65 1.25 -17.56
CA GLU A 184 -24.59 2.09 -18.34
C GLU A 184 -23.98 3.43 -18.78
N ILE A 185 -22.99 3.94 -18.05
CA ILE A 185 -22.37 5.25 -18.31
C ILE A 185 -20.98 5.19 -18.95
N ALA A 186 -20.42 4.01 -19.19
CA ALA A 186 -19.07 3.87 -19.72
C ALA A 186 -18.90 2.71 -20.69
N TYR A 187 -18.03 2.89 -21.70
CA TYR A 187 -17.69 1.81 -22.64
C TYR A 187 -16.98 0.66 -21.95
N TRP A 188 -16.13 0.96 -20.96
CA TRP A 188 -15.42 -0.02 -20.16
C TRP A 188 -15.51 0.34 -18.69
N THR A 189 -15.49 -0.68 -17.85
CA THR A 189 -15.32 -0.53 -16.42
C THR A 189 -13.94 -1.06 -16.03
N VAL A 190 -13.28 -0.36 -15.11
CA VAL A 190 -11.90 -0.63 -14.70
C VAL A 190 -11.83 -0.73 -13.18
N LEU A 191 -11.21 -1.79 -12.69
CA LEU A 191 -10.81 -1.92 -11.30
C LEU A 191 -9.29 -1.73 -11.19
N VAL A 192 -8.89 -0.78 -10.35
CA VAL A 192 -7.51 -0.54 -9.95
C VAL A 192 -7.38 -0.94 -8.49
N ILE A 193 -6.49 -1.90 -8.22
CA ILE A 193 -6.25 -2.47 -6.90
C ILE A 193 -4.76 -2.51 -6.59
N THR A 194 -4.43 -2.90 -5.38
CA THR A 194 -3.06 -3.09 -4.90
C THR A 194 -2.73 -4.57 -4.65
N PRO A 195 -1.44 -4.95 -4.50
CA PRO A 195 -1.04 -6.31 -4.12
C PRO A 195 -1.77 -6.89 -2.92
N LEU A 196 -1.94 -6.11 -1.84
CA LEU A 196 -2.66 -6.55 -0.64
C LEU A 196 -4.15 -6.79 -0.93
N GLY A 197 -4.78 -5.92 -1.72
CA GLY A 197 -6.19 -6.11 -2.11
C GLY A 197 -6.39 -7.39 -2.92
N ALA A 198 -5.51 -7.63 -3.89
CA ALA A 198 -5.54 -8.87 -4.67
C ALA A 198 -5.22 -10.10 -3.80
N ALA A 199 -4.35 -9.98 -2.79
CA ALA A 199 -4.06 -11.03 -1.83
C ALA A 199 -5.28 -11.40 -0.97
N LYS A 200 -6.02 -10.40 -0.48
CA LYS A 200 -7.21 -10.60 0.37
C LYS A 200 -8.39 -11.24 -0.38
N VAL A 201 -8.66 -10.79 -1.61
CA VAL A 201 -9.73 -11.36 -2.43
C VAL A 201 -9.32 -12.73 -2.99
N GLY A 202 -8.04 -12.88 -3.34
CA GLY A 202 -7.50 -14.01 -4.08
C GLY A 202 -7.51 -13.75 -5.58
N LEU A 203 -6.33 -13.78 -6.20
CA LEU A 203 -6.12 -13.40 -7.61
C LEU A 203 -7.03 -14.18 -8.58
N HIS A 204 -7.18 -15.49 -8.40
CA HIS A 204 -8.04 -16.31 -9.27
C HIS A 204 -9.53 -15.97 -9.14
N LYS A 205 -10.00 -15.73 -7.90
CA LYS A 205 -11.38 -15.29 -7.64
C LYS A 205 -11.62 -13.92 -8.29
N LEU A 206 -10.69 -12.99 -8.08
CA LEU A 206 -10.73 -11.65 -8.66
C LEU A 206 -10.83 -11.69 -10.19
N ILE A 207 -9.95 -12.44 -10.85
CA ILE A 207 -9.99 -12.59 -12.31
C ILE A 207 -11.32 -13.20 -12.77
N GLY A 208 -11.79 -14.26 -12.11
CA GLY A 208 -13.03 -14.95 -12.49
C GLY A 208 -14.29 -14.10 -12.32
N ASP A 209 -14.34 -13.26 -11.28
CA ASP A 209 -15.47 -12.34 -11.06
C ASP A 209 -15.45 -11.18 -12.06
N LEU A 210 -14.28 -10.59 -12.32
CA LEU A 210 -14.14 -9.47 -13.26
C LEU A 210 -14.34 -9.89 -14.72
N ASP A 211 -13.97 -11.12 -15.08
CA ASP A 211 -14.26 -11.69 -16.41
C ASP A 211 -15.76 -11.78 -16.68
N LYS A 212 -16.53 -12.27 -15.70
CA LYS A 212 -18.01 -12.33 -15.80
C LYS A 212 -18.64 -10.95 -16.01
N LEU A 213 -18.08 -9.93 -15.38
CA LEU A 213 -18.55 -8.54 -15.50
C LEU A 213 -17.95 -7.79 -16.70
N GLY A 214 -16.96 -8.36 -17.38
CA GLY A 214 -16.23 -7.69 -18.45
C GLY A 214 -15.39 -6.49 -17.99
N VAL A 215 -14.90 -6.50 -16.75
CA VAL A 215 -14.14 -5.41 -16.13
C VAL A 215 -12.65 -5.57 -16.36
N TRP A 216 -11.93 -4.48 -16.61
CA TRP A 216 -10.46 -4.48 -16.74
C TRP A 216 -9.81 -4.45 -15.35
N LEU A 217 -8.69 -5.16 -15.19
CA LEU A 217 -7.96 -5.22 -13.92
C LEU A 217 -6.56 -4.65 -14.05
N TYR A 218 -6.27 -3.66 -13.22
CA TYR A 218 -4.92 -3.15 -12.99
C TYR A 218 -4.51 -3.37 -11.53
N ILE A 219 -3.28 -3.82 -11.31
CA ILE A 219 -2.66 -3.87 -10.00
C ILE A 219 -1.50 -2.89 -9.99
N ILE A 220 -1.50 -1.94 -9.05
CA ILE A 220 -0.41 -0.98 -8.88
C ILE A 220 0.45 -1.44 -7.71
N ASP A 221 1.69 -1.80 -7.98
CA ASP A 221 2.66 -2.32 -7.03
C ASP A 221 3.56 -1.17 -6.54
N PRO A 222 3.38 -0.69 -5.28
CA PRO A 222 4.16 0.42 -4.76
C PRO A 222 5.61 0.07 -4.49
N ILE A 223 5.93 -1.20 -4.22
CA ILE A 223 7.27 -1.61 -3.81
C ILE A 223 8.18 -1.75 -5.03
N LEU A 224 7.67 -2.30 -6.12
CA LEU A 224 8.43 -2.43 -7.38
C LEU A 224 8.16 -1.29 -8.37
N GLN A 225 7.36 -0.30 -7.97
CA GLN A 225 6.99 0.85 -8.79
C GLN A 225 6.55 0.47 -10.21
N ARG A 226 5.55 -0.42 -10.29
CA ARG A 226 5.02 -0.89 -11.58
C ARG A 226 3.51 -0.91 -11.62
N VAL A 227 2.97 -0.71 -12.81
CA VAL A 227 1.55 -0.92 -13.12
C VAL A 227 1.43 -2.23 -13.86
N LEU A 228 0.58 -3.13 -13.37
CA LEU A 228 0.33 -4.43 -13.98
C LEU A 228 -1.07 -4.44 -14.58
N GLY A 229 -1.18 -4.38 -15.91
CA GLY A 229 -2.44 -4.68 -16.60
C GLY A 229 -2.65 -6.19 -16.59
N VAL A 230 -3.45 -6.72 -15.67
CA VAL A 230 -3.56 -8.18 -15.46
C VAL A 230 -4.55 -8.81 -16.43
N PHE A 231 -5.72 -8.19 -16.55
CA PHE A 231 -6.84 -8.72 -17.31
C PHE A 231 -7.53 -7.61 -18.08
N LYS A 232 -7.91 -7.90 -19.32
CA LYS A 232 -8.62 -6.96 -20.19
C LYS A 232 -10.07 -7.40 -20.31
N GLY A 233 -10.97 -6.55 -19.83
CA GLY A 233 -12.40 -6.78 -19.91
C GLY A 233 -12.98 -6.53 -21.31
N SER A 234 -14.30 -6.63 -21.40
CA SER A 234 -15.05 -6.42 -22.64
C SER A 234 -15.84 -5.11 -22.58
N LYS A 235 -16.34 -4.66 -23.73
CA LYS A 235 -17.17 -3.45 -23.79
C LYS A 235 -18.51 -3.69 -23.08
N SER A 236 -18.97 -2.72 -22.30
CA SER A 236 -20.26 -2.73 -21.61
C SER A 236 -21.41 -2.98 -22.59
N LYS A 237 -22.29 -3.95 -22.26
CA LYS A 237 -23.44 -4.33 -23.08
C LYS A 237 -24.66 -3.43 -22.87
N THR A 238 -24.74 -2.81 -21.71
CA THR A 238 -25.82 -1.94 -21.19
C THR A 238 -25.51 -0.45 -21.40
N TYR A 239 -24.40 -0.14 -22.07
CA TYR A 239 -23.97 1.22 -22.33
C TYR A 239 -25.04 2.05 -23.05
N ASP A 240 -25.35 3.22 -22.49
CA ASP A 240 -26.33 4.17 -23.02
C ASP A 240 -25.66 5.54 -23.22
N SER A 241 -25.78 6.10 -24.43
CA SER A 241 -25.09 7.36 -24.77
C SER A 241 -25.73 8.57 -24.11
N ASP A 242 -27.05 8.57 -23.89
CA ASP A 242 -27.78 9.69 -23.29
C ASP A 242 -27.51 9.75 -21.78
N ILE A 243 -27.53 8.59 -21.10
CA ILE A 243 -27.15 8.51 -19.68
C ILE A 243 -25.69 8.92 -19.49
N ARG A 244 -24.80 8.45 -20.38
CA ARG A 244 -23.39 8.82 -20.39
C ARG A 244 -23.18 10.33 -20.60
N ASP A 245 -23.84 10.95 -21.56
CA ASP A 245 -23.69 12.38 -21.84
C ASP A 245 -24.21 13.24 -20.69
N ASN A 246 -25.31 12.82 -20.03
CA ASN A 246 -25.80 13.44 -18.82
C ASN A 246 -24.80 13.32 -17.66
N PHE A 247 -24.10 12.19 -17.53
CA PHE A 247 -23.05 12.02 -16.53
C PHE A 247 -21.85 12.92 -16.81
N ILE A 248 -21.40 13.00 -18.08
CA ILE A 248 -20.27 13.85 -18.47
C ILE A 248 -20.49 15.32 -18.14
N GLN A 249 -21.72 15.82 -18.25
CA GLN A 249 -22.06 17.21 -17.89
C GLN A 249 -21.82 17.53 -16.41
N LYS A 250 -21.79 16.52 -15.54
CA LYS A 250 -21.52 16.68 -14.10
C LYS A 250 -20.03 16.67 -13.77
N LEU A 251 -19.18 16.24 -14.70
CA LEU A 251 -17.73 16.19 -14.49
C LEU A 251 -17.14 17.58 -14.27
N PRO A 252 -16.06 17.69 -13.48
CA PRO A 252 -15.35 18.96 -13.36
C PRO A 252 -14.84 19.42 -14.72
N ARG A 253 -14.81 20.74 -14.93
CA ARG A 253 -14.36 21.34 -16.20
C ARG A 253 -12.94 20.95 -16.56
N GLU A 254 -12.07 20.89 -15.56
CA GLU A 254 -10.67 20.52 -15.73
C GLU A 254 -10.44 19.10 -15.22
N PRO A 255 -9.80 18.24 -16.04
CA PRO A 255 -9.38 16.93 -15.57
C PRO A 255 -8.28 17.08 -14.50
N ILE A 256 -8.21 16.13 -13.57
CA ILE A 256 -7.12 16.06 -12.60
C ILE A 256 -5.78 15.70 -13.28
N ARG A 257 -5.87 15.05 -14.45
CA ARG A 257 -4.73 14.78 -15.32
C ARG A 257 -5.14 14.75 -16.79
N ALA A 258 -4.39 15.45 -17.62
CA ALA A 258 -4.54 15.41 -19.08
C ALA A 258 -3.19 15.18 -19.76
N PRO A 259 -3.18 14.63 -20.99
CA PRO A 259 -1.94 14.43 -21.76
C PRO A 259 -1.12 15.70 -21.96
N SER A 260 -1.78 16.87 -22.03
CA SER A 260 -1.13 18.17 -22.15
C SER A 260 -0.44 18.65 -20.87
N GLN A 261 -0.74 18.05 -19.72
CA GLN A 261 -0.20 18.41 -18.40
C GLN A 261 1.00 17.54 -17.99
N ILE A 262 1.43 16.60 -18.85
CA ILE A 262 2.57 15.73 -18.58
C ILE A 262 3.86 16.55 -18.69
N ILE A 263 4.39 16.98 -17.55
CA ILE A 263 5.71 17.61 -17.44
C ILE A 263 6.79 16.53 -17.22
N LYS A 264 6.43 15.40 -16.61
CA LYS A 264 7.26 14.22 -16.36
C LYS A 264 6.43 12.95 -16.51
N PHE A 265 7.00 11.91 -17.13
CA PHE A 265 6.39 10.58 -17.24
C PHE A 265 6.13 9.96 -15.87
N SER A 266 5.18 9.02 -15.81
CA SER A 266 4.95 8.19 -14.63
C SER A 266 6.27 7.62 -14.10
N LYS A 267 6.50 7.72 -12.78
CA LYS A 267 7.61 7.00 -12.12
C LYS A 267 7.43 5.49 -12.16
N TYR A 268 6.18 5.04 -12.33
CA TYR A 268 5.81 3.65 -12.38
C TYR A 268 5.88 3.16 -13.82
N ASN A 269 6.59 2.06 -14.03
CA ASN A 269 6.73 1.47 -15.36
C ASN A 269 5.58 0.50 -15.65
N LEU A 270 5.06 0.55 -16.88
CA LEU A 270 4.20 -0.50 -17.40
C LEU A 270 5.08 -1.51 -18.14
N GLU A 271 5.04 -2.77 -17.71
CA GLU A 271 5.62 -3.88 -18.49
C GLU A 271 4.64 -4.27 -19.62
N ASP A 272 4.56 -3.42 -20.65
CA ASP A 272 3.62 -3.53 -21.79
C ASP A 272 3.66 -4.91 -22.46
N SER A 273 4.86 -5.48 -22.61
CA SER A 273 5.07 -6.77 -23.27
C SER A 273 4.39 -7.95 -22.57
N GLU A 274 4.04 -7.78 -21.29
CA GLU A 274 3.51 -8.83 -20.43
C GLU A 274 2.09 -8.52 -19.94
N SER A 275 1.55 -7.36 -20.31
CA SER A 275 0.20 -6.94 -19.92
C SER A 275 -0.91 -7.74 -20.63
N TYR A 276 -2.00 -7.99 -19.89
CA TYR A 276 -3.25 -8.66 -20.29
C TYR A 276 -3.09 -10.11 -20.75
N LYS A 277 -1.96 -10.75 -20.43
CA LYS A 277 -1.77 -12.18 -20.58
C LYS A 277 -2.06 -12.84 -19.24
N THR A 278 -3.33 -13.01 -18.90
CA THR A 278 -3.79 -13.49 -17.59
C THR A 278 -3.06 -14.74 -17.08
N LYS A 279 -2.73 -15.68 -17.98
CA LYS A 279 -2.01 -16.92 -17.67
C LYS A 279 -0.55 -16.71 -17.21
N ASP A 280 0.02 -15.55 -17.55
CA ASP A 280 1.38 -15.19 -17.17
C ASP A 280 1.39 -14.60 -15.74
N PHE A 281 0.23 -14.23 -15.17
CA PHE A 281 0.15 -13.71 -13.80
C PHE A 281 -0.02 -14.83 -12.76
N ARG A 282 0.63 -14.66 -11.61
CA ARG A 282 0.50 -15.54 -10.45
C ARG A 282 0.53 -14.76 -9.15
N LYS A 283 0.27 -15.44 -8.02
CA LYS A 283 0.21 -14.80 -6.71
C LYS A 283 1.57 -14.28 -6.23
N TYR A 284 2.64 -15.06 -6.39
CA TYR A 284 3.95 -14.76 -5.83
C TYR A 284 5.06 -14.74 -6.88
N GLU A 285 6.08 -13.91 -6.66
CA GLU A 285 7.31 -13.94 -7.44
C GLU A 285 8.56 -13.91 -6.55
N ILE A 286 9.65 -14.41 -7.15
CA ILE A 286 11.02 -14.28 -6.65
C ILE A 286 11.83 -13.55 -7.72
N LEU A 287 12.56 -12.52 -7.32
CA LEU A 287 13.31 -11.66 -8.24
C LEU A 287 14.59 -12.33 -8.73
N THR A 288 15.03 -11.90 -9.92
CA THR A 288 16.41 -12.10 -10.36
C THR A 288 17.36 -11.28 -9.49
N GLN A 289 18.66 -11.63 -9.47
CA GLN A 289 19.65 -10.86 -8.73
C GLN A 289 19.70 -9.39 -9.19
N ASP A 290 19.55 -9.14 -10.49
CA ASP A 290 19.49 -7.77 -11.04
C ASP A 290 18.24 -7.02 -10.61
N LYS A 291 17.05 -7.64 -10.68
CA LYS A 291 15.80 -7.01 -10.20
C LYS A 291 15.84 -6.80 -8.69
N HIS A 292 16.45 -7.72 -7.94
CA HIS A 292 16.64 -7.59 -6.50
C HIS A 292 17.59 -6.45 -6.14
N LYS A 293 18.71 -6.27 -6.87
CA LYS A 293 19.60 -5.13 -6.65
C LYS A 293 18.88 -3.79 -6.85
N LYS A 294 18.04 -3.68 -7.89
CA LYS A 294 17.20 -2.50 -8.13
C LYS A 294 16.21 -2.25 -7.00
N LEU A 295 15.61 -3.30 -6.44
CA LEU A 295 14.77 -3.21 -5.25
C LEU A 295 15.56 -2.60 -4.08
N ILE A 296 16.78 -3.08 -3.79
CA ILE A 296 17.59 -2.53 -2.70
C ILE A 296 17.93 -1.05 -2.95
N GLU A 297 18.28 -0.67 -4.18
CA GLU A 297 18.54 0.73 -4.53
C GLU A 297 17.31 1.61 -4.28
N PHE A 298 16.11 1.12 -4.64
CA PHE A 298 14.84 1.81 -4.40
C PHE A 298 14.51 1.96 -2.92
N LEU A 299 14.68 0.91 -2.11
CA LEU A 299 14.42 0.95 -0.67
C LEU A 299 15.31 1.94 0.08
N ASN A 300 16.42 2.37 -0.52
CA ASN A 300 17.33 3.36 0.03
C ASN A 300 17.03 4.80 -0.42
N GLU A 301 15.97 5.05 -1.18
CA GLU A 301 15.58 6.40 -1.59
C GLU A 301 15.24 7.29 -0.38
N THR A 302 15.50 8.59 -0.51
CA THR A 302 15.21 9.54 0.57
C THR A 302 13.69 9.71 0.73
N PRO A 303 13.14 9.60 1.95
CA PRO A 303 11.71 9.75 2.17
C PRO A 303 11.19 11.13 1.73
N GLU A 304 10.00 11.14 1.14
CA GLU A 304 9.40 12.29 0.46
C GLU A 304 9.25 13.53 1.35
N TYR A 305 8.80 13.35 2.59
CA TYR A 305 8.49 14.46 3.50
C TYR A 305 9.61 14.75 4.50
N ARG A 306 10.75 14.05 4.39
CA ARG A 306 11.91 14.22 5.29
C ARG A 306 12.38 15.67 5.40
N ASN A 307 12.35 16.40 4.30
CA ASN A 307 12.87 17.77 4.25
C ASN A 307 11.95 18.77 4.95
N ILE A 308 10.63 18.59 4.81
CA ILE A 308 9.63 19.49 5.39
C ILE A 308 9.24 19.13 6.83
N PHE A 309 9.53 17.90 7.27
CA PHE A 309 9.24 17.43 8.62
C PHE A 309 10.08 18.15 9.69
N ASN A 310 9.41 18.59 10.78
CA ASN A 310 10.07 19.14 11.97
C ASN A 310 9.85 18.26 13.20
N SER A 311 8.59 18.07 13.60
CA SER A 311 8.23 17.33 14.80
C SER A 311 6.84 16.72 14.71
N ILE A 312 6.57 15.72 15.54
CA ILE A 312 5.28 15.07 15.71
C ILE A 312 5.05 14.83 17.20
N ILE A 313 3.82 15.11 17.66
CA ILE A 313 3.39 14.87 19.03
C ILE A 313 2.10 14.06 18.98
N ILE A 314 2.11 12.91 19.66
CA ILE A 314 0.92 12.09 19.90
C ILE A 314 0.47 12.36 21.33
N MET A 315 -0.81 12.68 21.51
CA MET A 315 -1.38 13.07 22.79
C MET A 315 -2.64 12.26 23.07
N HIS A 316 -2.94 12.10 24.35
CA HIS A 316 -4.26 11.62 24.77
C HIS A 316 -5.36 12.59 24.33
N GLN A 317 -6.47 12.05 23.80
CA GLN A 317 -7.54 12.86 23.18
C GLN A 317 -8.14 13.88 24.14
N SER A 318 -8.56 13.44 25.34
CA SER A 318 -9.32 14.30 26.26
C SER A 318 -8.43 15.24 27.08
N THR A 319 -7.26 14.78 27.52
CA THR A 319 -6.38 15.56 28.41
C THR A 319 -5.35 16.40 27.66
N GLY A 320 -5.02 16.05 26.41
CA GLY A 320 -3.91 16.68 25.68
C GLY A 320 -2.53 16.35 26.21
N THR A 321 -2.41 15.42 27.16
CA THR A 321 -1.13 14.99 27.69
C THR A 321 -0.33 14.28 26.60
N PRO A 322 0.93 14.68 26.34
CA PRO A 322 1.79 14.02 25.36
C PRO A 322 2.12 12.60 25.81
N MET A 323 1.94 11.65 24.89
CA MET A 323 2.31 10.24 25.03
C MET A 323 3.64 9.95 24.33
N VAL A 324 3.81 10.46 23.11
CA VAL A 324 4.99 10.27 22.26
C VAL A 324 5.36 11.60 21.64
N SER A 325 6.66 11.90 21.56
CA SER A 325 7.18 13.08 20.86
C SER A 325 8.40 12.70 20.06
N TYR A 326 8.37 12.96 18.75
CA TYR A 326 9.50 12.72 17.86
C TYR A 326 9.84 14.00 17.08
N SER A 327 11.13 14.32 16.97
CA SER A 327 11.61 15.53 16.31
C SER A 327 12.85 15.25 15.47
N LYS A 328 12.99 15.96 14.34
CA LYS A 328 14.13 15.82 13.41
C LYS A 328 15.48 16.18 14.04
N SER A 329 15.50 17.04 15.06
CA SER A 329 16.69 17.38 15.86
C SER A 329 16.31 17.74 17.29
N LEU A 330 17.19 17.45 18.26
CA LEU A 330 17.12 17.93 19.65
C LEU A 330 17.65 19.38 19.76
N ASN A 331 17.24 20.26 18.84
CA ASN A 331 17.65 21.65 18.85
C ASN A 331 16.72 22.46 19.78
N LYS A 332 17.26 23.42 20.53
CA LYS A 332 16.50 24.33 21.42
C LYS A 332 15.25 24.97 20.78
N ASN A 333 15.26 25.18 19.46
CA ASN A 333 14.10 25.70 18.73
C ASN A 333 12.90 24.74 18.77
N ASN A 334 13.13 23.43 18.76
CA ASN A 334 12.07 22.42 18.83
C ASN A 334 11.43 22.34 20.23
N GLU A 335 12.20 22.51 21.30
CA GLU A 335 11.66 22.63 22.66
C GLU A 335 10.82 23.89 22.83
N ILE A 336 11.24 25.02 22.24
CA ILE A 336 10.46 26.27 22.21
C ILE A 336 9.19 26.13 21.37
N LEU A 337 9.23 25.35 20.27
CA LEU A 337 8.07 25.03 19.44
C LEU A 337 7.06 24.15 20.16
N ILE A 338 7.52 23.06 20.76
CA ILE A 338 6.67 22.12 21.51
C ILE A 338 6.05 22.85 22.71
N SER A 339 6.84 23.60 23.49
CA SER A 339 6.31 24.39 24.62
C SER A 339 5.38 25.51 24.18
N GLY A 340 5.71 26.23 23.11
CA GLY A 340 4.88 27.29 22.53
C GLY A 340 3.57 26.77 21.94
N PHE A 341 3.58 25.57 21.35
CA PHE A 341 2.38 24.91 20.86
C PHE A 341 1.54 24.33 22.00
N LEU A 342 2.12 23.68 23.01
CA LEU A 342 1.37 23.21 24.18
C LEU A 342 0.66 24.38 24.88
N THR A 343 1.33 25.53 24.99
CA THR A 343 0.72 26.77 25.50
C THR A 343 -0.41 27.26 24.59
N ALA A 344 -0.23 27.22 23.26
CA ALA A 344 -1.28 27.59 22.31
C ALA A 344 -2.42 26.56 22.24
N MET A 345 -2.15 25.30 22.58
CA MET A 345 -3.12 24.22 22.61
C MET A 345 -4.13 24.40 23.73
N ASP A 346 -3.73 24.91 24.90
CA ASP A 346 -4.68 25.24 25.97
C ASP A 346 -5.71 26.29 25.50
N ASP A 347 -5.27 27.30 24.75
CA ASP A 347 -6.15 28.29 24.11
C ASP A 347 -6.96 27.70 22.93
N PHE A 348 -6.42 26.72 22.22
CA PHE A 348 -7.02 26.09 21.03
C PHE A 348 -8.07 25.03 21.38
N VAL A 349 -7.83 24.22 22.43
CA VAL A 349 -8.76 23.22 22.97
C VAL A 349 -10.03 23.89 23.48
N GLN A 350 -9.93 25.10 24.08
CA GLN A 350 -11.10 25.90 24.44
C GLN A 350 -11.93 26.37 23.22
N ARG A 351 -11.30 26.56 22.05
CA ARG A 351 -11.96 27.03 20.82
C ARG A 351 -12.51 25.91 19.93
N ILE A 352 -12.16 24.64 20.18
CA ILE A 352 -12.39 23.51 19.25
C ILE A 352 -13.30 22.41 19.77
N GLY A 353 -13.88 22.54 20.97
CA GLY A 353 -14.83 21.57 21.53
C GLY A 353 -16.12 21.34 20.72
N GLY A 354 -16.01 20.79 19.50
CA GLY A 354 -17.14 20.54 18.60
C GLY A 354 -16.84 19.96 17.20
N ALA A 355 -15.60 19.89 16.68
CA ALA A 355 -15.38 19.43 15.29
C ALA A 355 -14.39 18.25 15.16
N ARG A 356 -14.89 17.10 14.66
CA ARG A 356 -14.15 15.85 14.38
C ARG A 356 -13.28 15.87 13.10
N SER A 357 -12.89 17.03 12.58
CA SER A 357 -12.19 17.14 11.28
C SER A 357 -10.74 17.61 11.43
N MET A 358 -9.85 17.11 10.57
CA MET A 358 -8.48 17.61 10.40
C MET A 358 -8.47 19.13 10.16
N LYS A 359 -7.54 19.86 10.77
CA LYS A 359 -7.38 21.32 10.62
C LYS A 359 -5.91 21.68 10.43
N GLU A 360 -5.64 22.54 9.46
CA GLU A 360 -4.32 23.12 9.20
C GLU A 360 -4.22 24.47 9.92
N ILE A 361 -3.11 24.71 10.63
CA ILE A 361 -2.87 25.95 11.36
C ILE A 361 -1.52 26.52 10.91
N ASN A 362 -1.51 27.77 10.48
CA ASN A 362 -0.26 28.50 10.25
C ASN A 362 0.13 29.23 11.54
N TYR A 363 1.24 28.83 12.16
CA TYR A 363 1.77 29.45 13.36
C TYR A 363 3.27 29.71 13.23
N LYS A 364 3.65 31.00 13.22
CA LYS A 364 5.06 31.46 13.26
C LYS A 364 5.98 30.73 12.27
N ASN A 365 5.57 30.63 11.00
CA ASN A 365 6.30 29.96 9.90
C ASN A 365 6.30 28.42 9.95
N PHE A 366 5.43 27.81 10.76
CA PHE A 366 5.17 26.37 10.75
C PHE A 366 3.73 26.08 10.36
N PHE A 367 3.56 25.01 9.60
CA PHE A 367 2.26 24.42 9.32
C PHE A 367 2.04 23.27 10.29
N VAL A 368 0.95 23.35 11.06
CA VAL A 368 0.53 22.27 11.95
C VAL A 368 -0.63 21.53 11.29
N GLN A 369 -0.39 20.26 10.98
CA GLN A 369 -1.42 19.34 10.53
C GLN A 369 -1.91 18.52 11.73
N ALA A 370 -3.15 18.77 12.16
CA ALA A 370 -3.77 18.01 13.22
C ALA A 370 -4.58 16.83 12.66
N ALA A 371 -4.45 15.66 13.28
CA ALA A 371 -5.30 14.50 13.07
C ALA A 371 -5.89 14.01 14.40
N TYR A 372 -7.12 13.53 14.36
CA TYR A 372 -7.88 13.16 15.56
C TYR A 372 -8.38 11.73 15.41
N GLY A 373 -8.07 10.89 16.40
CA GLY A 373 -8.63 9.56 16.58
C GLY A 373 -9.69 9.56 17.68
N GLU A 374 -10.13 8.38 18.08
CA GLU A 374 -11.09 8.21 19.16
C GLU A 374 -10.47 8.45 20.55
N LYS A 375 -9.21 8.05 20.72
CA LYS A 375 -8.46 8.01 21.98
C LYS A 375 -7.20 8.88 21.96
N ILE A 376 -6.69 9.21 20.77
CA ILE A 376 -5.54 10.10 20.61
C ILE A 376 -5.84 11.30 19.71
N LYS A 377 -5.04 12.35 19.87
CA LYS A 377 -4.86 13.42 18.87
C LYS A 377 -3.39 13.55 18.55
N LEU A 378 -3.12 13.92 17.31
CA LEU A 378 -1.77 14.02 16.77
C LEU A 378 -1.57 15.39 16.13
N ALA A 379 -0.45 16.01 16.43
CA ALA A 379 0.00 17.25 15.77
C ALA A 379 1.31 17.00 15.03
N LEU A 380 1.30 17.19 13.71
CA LEU A 380 2.46 17.10 12.83
C LEU A 380 2.90 18.51 12.42
N PHE A 381 4.17 18.84 12.65
CA PHE A 381 4.75 20.15 12.39
C PHE A 381 5.63 20.10 11.15
N LEU A 382 5.35 20.99 10.21
CA LEU A 382 5.97 21.03 8.89
C LEU A 382 6.43 22.43 8.55
N SER A 383 7.46 22.55 7.72
CA SER A 383 7.88 23.84 7.14
C SER A 383 7.02 24.27 5.96
N GLU A 384 6.24 23.34 5.40
CA GLU A 384 5.35 23.54 4.25
C GLU A 384 3.97 22.90 4.52
N PRO A 385 2.88 23.33 3.86
CA PRO A 385 1.57 22.73 4.02
C PRO A 385 1.58 21.22 3.69
N ALA A 386 0.85 20.43 4.47
CA ALA A 386 0.65 19.02 4.15
C ALA A 386 -0.24 18.88 2.91
N ASP A 387 0.23 18.10 1.93
CA ASP A 387 -0.59 17.69 0.80
C ASP A 387 -1.66 16.65 1.22
N GLU A 388 -2.54 16.30 0.28
CA GLU A 388 -3.61 15.32 0.52
C GLU A 388 -3.06 13.91 0.85
N ILE A 389 -1.92 13.53 0.26
CA ILE A 389 -1.28 12.22 0.50
C ILE A 389 -0.80 12.12 1.95
N LEU A 390 -0.10 13.14 2.46
CA LEU A 390 0.38 13.18 3.84
C LEU A 390 -0.79 13.24 4.82
N LYS A 391 -1.86 13.97 4.49
CA LYS A 391 -3.11 14.01 5.29
C LYS A 391 -3.76 12.63 5.41
N GLU A 392 -3.86 11.88 4.31
CA GLU A 392 -4.37 10.50 4.33
C GLU A 392 -3.45 9.54 5.10
N ARG A 393 -2.12 9.66 4.93
CA ARG A 393 -1.11 8.89 5.67
C ARG A 393 -1.18 9.15 7.18
N LEU A 394 -1.40 10.40 7.58
CA LEU A 394 -1.56 10.77 8.98
C LEU A 394 -2.82 10.17 9.59
N SER A 395 -3.93 10.19 8.84
CA SER A 395 -5.18 9.56 9.26
C SER A 395 -5.03 8.04 9.41
N TYR A 396 -4.31 7.40 8.47
CA TYR A 396 -3.96 6.00 8.58
C TYR A 396 -3.13 5.72 9.84
N PHE A 397 -2.09 6.53 10.09
CA PHE A 397 -1.22 6.35 11.24
C PHE A 397 -1.99 6.44 12.56
N VAL A 398 -2.91 7.40 12.70
CA VAL A 398 -3.76 7.52 13.89
C VAL A 398 -4.55 6.23 14.13
N ASN A 399 -5.25 5.72 13.12
CA ASN A 399 -6.03 4.49 13.24
C ASN A 399 -5.14 3.27 13.54
N TYR A 400 -3.98 3.19 12.90
CA TYR A 400 -2.99 2.15 13.15
C TYR A 400 -2.51 2.20 14.60
N PHE A 401 -2.17 3.38 15.11
CA PHE A 401 -1.66 3.57 16.46
C PHE A 401 -2.71 3.17 17.50
N GLU A 402 -3.96 3.61 17.34
CA GLU A 402 -5.04 3.26 18.27
C GLU A 402 -5.33 1.77 18.31
N LYS A 403 -5.28 1.11 17.15
CA LYS A 403 -5.53 -0.34 17.06
C LYS A 403 -4.41 -1.16 17.68
N ASN A 404 -3.15 -0.81 17.43
CA ASN A 404 -2.01 -1.63 17.86
C ASN A 404 -1.56 -1.32 19.30
N TYR A 405 -1.76 -0.08 19.77
CA TYR A 405 -1.39 0.34 21.13
C TYR A 405 -2.61 0.57 22.03
N GLU A 406 -3.75 -0.04 21.71
CA GLU A 406 -5.01 0.14 22.46
C GLU A 406 -4.84 -0.10 23.96
N SER A 407 -4.17 -1.19 24.32
CA SER A 407 -3.91 -1.58 25.71
C SER A 407 -3.06 -0.52 26.43
N ASP A 408 -2.00 -0.06 25.78
CA ASP A 408 -1.06 0.92 26.35
C ASP A 408 -1.69 2.30 26.48
N ILE A 409 -2.50 2.72 25.50
CA ILE A 409 -3.31 3.94 25.57
C ILE A 409 -4.27 3.89 26.76
N ASN A 410 -4.96 2.76 26.97
CA ASN A 410 -5.89 2.59 28.08
C ASN A 410 -5.17 2.60 29.44
N LYS A 411 -3.97 2.02 29.51
CA LYS A 411 -3.14 2.01 30.72
C LYS A 411 -2.56 3.40 31.01
N PHE A 412 -2.07 4.10 29.99
CA PHE A 412 -1.62 5.48 30.10
C PHE A 412 -2.71 6.38 30.66
N ARG A 413 -3.97 6.19 30.27
CA ARG A 413 -5.10 6.96 30.79
C ARG A 413 -5.24 6.87 32.32
N THR A 414 -4.84 5.76 32.94
CA THR A 414 -4.94 5.58 34.39
C THR A 414 -3.64 5.92 35.12
N THR A 415 -2.48 5.71 34.49
CA THR A 415 -1.16 5.86 35.14
C THR A 415 -0.45 7.18 34.81
N GLY A 416 -0.71 7.76 33.63
CA GLY A 416 0.08 8.85 33.06
C GLY A 416 1.51 8.44 32.66
N ASP A 417 1.81 7.13 32.64
CA ASP A 417 3.15 6.61 32.44
C ASP A 417 3.54 6.60 30.96
N THR A 418 4.40 7.53 30.53
CA THR A 418 4.90 7.62 29.16
C THR A 418 5.84 6.48 28.79
N ALA A 419 6.41 5.75 29.77
CA ALA A 419 7.32 4.63 29.51
C ALA A 419 6.63 3.42 28.85
N LEU A 420 5.29 3.44 28.77
CA LEU A 420 4.49 2.47 28.01
C LEU A 420 4.72 2.55 26.50
N PHE A 421 5.28 3.66 26.02
CA PHE A 421 5.51 3.92 24.60
C PHE A 421 7.00 3.99 24.33
N GLU A 422 7.58 2.88 23.85
CA GLU A 422 9.01 2.82 23.58
C GLU A 422 9.36 3.49 22.24
N ASP A 423 10.19 4.54 22.30
CA ASP A 423 10.65 5.28 21.11
C ASP A 423 11.31 4.36 20.07
N LYS A 424 12.00 3.32 20.52
CA LYS A 424 12.68 2.35 19.63
C LYS A 424 11.71 1.59 18.73
N GLU A 425 10.47 1.40 19.18
CA GLU A 425 9.44 0.70 18.42
C GLU A 425 8.60 1.67 17.58
N ILE A 426 8.21 2.81 18.18
CA ILE A 426 7.22 3.72 17.56
C ILE A 426 7.87 4.64 16.51
N VAL A 427 9.09 5.13 16.74
CA VAL A 427 9.75 6.07 15.83
C VAL A 427 10.00 5.46 14.45
N PRO A 428 10.47 4.21 14.29
CA PRO A 428 10.56 3.57 12.98
C PRO A 428 9.23 3.53 12.23
N ILE A 429 8.13 3.23 12.92
CA ILE A 429 6.77 3.18 12.32
C ILE A 429 6.35 4.58 11.85
N ILE A 430 6.56 5.60 12.68
CA ILE A 430 6.29 7.01 12.31
C ILE A 430 7.03 7.38 11.03
N LYS A 431 8.34 7.10 10.97
CA LYS A 431 9.17 7.41 9.80
C LYS A 431 8.66 6.72 8.54
N HIS A 432 8.34 5.44 8.68
CA HIS A 432 7.86 4.62 7.58
C HIS A 432 6.51 5.09 7.04
N VAL A 433 5.51 5.21 7.90
CA VAL A 433 4.13 5.54 7.51
C VAL A 433 4.04 6.95 6.92
N LEU A 434 4.75 7.91 7.52
CA LEU A 434 4.73 9.30 7.11
C LEU A 434 5.78 9.65 6.06
N LYS A 435 6.62 8.69 5.63
CA LYS A 435 7.75 8.92 4.70
C LYS A 435 8.62 10.12 5.14
N ILE A 436 9.11 10.12 6.39
CA ILE A 436 9.95 11.21 6.98
C ILE A 436 11.36 10.78 7.39
#